data_AF-A0A378NDF4-F1
#
_entry.id   AF-A0A378NDF4-F1
#
_cell.length_a   1.000
_cell.length_b   1.000
_cell.length_c   1.000
_cell.angle_alpha   90.00
_cell.angle_beta   90.00
_cell.angle_gamma   90.00
#
_symmetry.space_group_name_H-M   'P 1'
#
loop_
_entity.id
_entity.type
_entity.pdbx_description
1 polymer ?
#
loop_
_entity_poly.entity_id
_entity_poly.type
_entity_poly.pdbx_seq_one_letter_code
_entity_poly.pdbx_strand_id
1 'polypeptide(L)'
;MNRITQILNIKHPIVQAPMSWLTDAHLVASVAEAGGLGFLAPHAGQTTNPTSNEEVLDRMRNEIRKVKALTDKPFGVPFILSYDFSLIPLMVDLFIEERVPVVLDNGWLDQRFTPNSKLLALKSSAVCLIPIWRTL
;
A
#
# COMPACT_ATOMS: atom_id res chain seq x y z
N MET A 1 9.39 -1.80 23.07
CA MET A 1 8.57 -0.99 22.15
C MET A 1 9.48 0.03 21.47
N ASN A 2 9.43 0.19 20.15
CA ASN A 2 10.29 1.11 19.38
C ASN A 2 9.47 2.13 18.56
N ARG A 3 10.14 3.12 17.98
CA ARG A 3 9.50 4.20 17.20
C ARG A 3 8.62 3.67 16.06
N ILE A 4 9.06 2.60 15.38
CA ILE A 4 8.33 1.99 14.25
C ILE A 4 7.02 1.36 14.74
N THR A 5 7.06 0.58 15.81
CA THR A 5 5.85 -0.05 16.40
C THR A 5 4.81 0.98 16.85
N GLN A 6 5.24 2.15 17.32
CA GLN A 6 4.36 3.23 17.75
C GLN A 6 3.72 3.97 16.57
N ILE A 7 4.52 4.32 15.55
CA ILE A 7 4.04 5.06 14.37
C ILE A 7 3.06 4.22 13.54
N LEU A 8 3.37 2.93 13.36
CA LEU A 8 2.59 2.02 12.51
C LEU A 8 1.48 1.28 13.28
N ASN A 9 1.41 1.45 14.61
CA ASN A 9 0.49 0.74 15.49
C ASN A 9 0.56 -0.80 15.35
N ILE A 10 1.78 -1.35 15.35
CA ILE A 10 2.05 -2.79 15.24
C ILE A 10 2.82 -3.32 16.45
N LYS A 11 2.74 -4.63 16.69
CA LYS A 11 3.36 -5.28 17.86
C LYS A 11 4.86 -5.54 17.67
N HIS A 12 5.23 -6.00 16.48
CA HIS A 12 6.59 -6.38 16.13
C HIS A 12 7.13 -5.42 15.08
N PRO A 13 8.40 -4.97 15.17
CA PRO A 13 9.01 -4.11 14.17
C PRO A 13 9.43 -4.90 12.92
N ILE A 14 8.50 -5.69 12.39
CA ILE A 14 8.68 -6.57 11.24
C ILE A 14 7.71 -6.10 10.17
N VAL A 15 8.26 -5.80 9.01
CA VAL A 15 7.50 -5.36 7.83
C VAL A 15 7.73 -6.38 6.73
N GLN A 16 6.65 -6.95 6.20
CA GLN A 16 6.72 -7.80 5.03
C GLN A 16 6.70 -6.92 3.76
N ALA A 17 7.75 -7.04 2.95
CA ALA A 17 7.90 -6.25 1.73
C ALA A 17 6.95 -6.73 0.63
N PRO A 18 6.27 -5.83 -0.11
CA PRO A 18 5.34 -6.22 -1.16
C PRO A 18 6.07 -6.99 -2.28
N MET A 19 5.51 -8.13 -2.68
CA MET A 19 6.02 -8.96 -3.77
C MET A 19 4.91 -9.15 -4.79
N SER A 20 5.07 -8.55 -5.97
CA SER A 20 4.10 -8.60 -7.08
C SER A 20 3.54 -10.01 -7.26
N TRP A 21 2.23 -10.09 -7.49
CA TRP A 21 1.46 -11.33 -7.63
C TRP A 21 1.27 -12.13 -6.33
N LEU A 22 2.29 -12.20 -5.48
CA LEU A 22 2.33 -13.10 -4.34
C LEU A 22 1.63 -12.57 -3.09
N THR A 23 1.82 -11.29 -2.74
CA THR A 23 1.36 -10.78 -1.44
C THR A 23 -0.10 -10.35 -1.50
N ASP A 24 -0.97 -11.35 -1.45
CA ASP A 24 -2.44 -11.27 -1.45
C ASP A 24 -3.03 -10.92 -0.07
N ALA A 25 -4.35 -10.79 -0.02
CA ALA A 25 -5.04 -10.45 1.22
C ALA A 25 -4.83 -11.47 2.35
N HIS A 26 -4.72 -12.76 2.03
CA HIS A 26 -4.55 -13.80 3.05
C HIS A 26 -3.16 -13.72 3.70
N LEU A 27 -2.11 -13.54 2.89
CA LEU A 27 -0.76 -13.38 3.42
C LEU A 27 -0.64 -12.09 4.25
N VAL A 28 -1.16 -10.98 3.73
CA VAL A 28 -1.09 -9.68 4.40
C VAL A 28 -1.86 -9.70 5.73
N ALA A 29 -3.07 -10.25 5.73
CA ALA A 29 -3.86 -10.37 6.96
C ALA A 29 -3.16 -11.28 7.98
N SER A 30 -2.54 -12.38 7.53
CA SER A 30 -1.78 -13.28 8.43
C SER A 30 -0.58 -12.57 9.08
N VAL A 31 0.15 -11.74 8.33
CA VAL A 31 1.26 -10.93 8.88
C VAL A 31 0.75 -9.90 9.89
N ALA A 32 -0.35 -9.21 9.57
CA ALA A 32 -0.98 -8.26 10.47
C ALA A 32 -1.45 -8.95 11.76
N GLU A 33 -2.09 -10.11 11.65
CA GLU A 33 -2.55 -10.90 12.78
C GLU A 33 -1.41 -11.39 13.69
N ALA A 34 -0.30 -11.82 13.09
CA ALA A 34 0.94 -12.14 13.82
C ALA A 34 1.56 -10.93 14.52
N GLY A 35 1.15 -9.71 14.17
CA GLY A 35 1.55 -8.46 14.81
C GLY A 35 2.65 -7.67 14.08
N GLY A 36 2.97 -8.04 12.83
CA GLY A 36 3.79 -7.24 11.93
C GLY A 36 2.96 -6.29 11.06
N LEU A 37 3.61 -5.64 10.09
CA LEU A 37 2.92 -4.89 9.04
C LEU A 37 3.07 -5.63 7.69
N GLY A 38 1.94 -6.11 7.15
CA GLY A 38 1.89 -6.69 5.81
C GLY A 38 1.61 -5.65 4.74
N PHE A 39 2.17 -5.83 3.54
CA PHE A 39 1.88 -5.00 2.37
C PHE A 39 1.27 -5.83 1.25
N LEU A 40 0.13 -5.37 0.73
CA LEU A 40 -0.38 -5.86 -0.54
C LEU A 40 0.61 -5.53 -1.65
N ALA A 41 0.63 -6.31 -2.71
CA ALA A 41 1.45 -6.01 -3.88
C ALA A 41 0.63 -5.59 -5.10
N PRO A 42 1.29 -5.01 -6.12
CA PRO A 42 0.72 -4.94 -7.45
C PRO A 42 0.26 -6.33 -7.92
N HIS A 43 -0.96 -6.40 -8.44
CA HIS A 43 -1.58 -7.65 -8.93
C HIS A 43 -1.65 -8.77 -7.86
N ALA A 44 -1.74 -8.40 -6.59
CA ALA A 44 -1.95 -9.32 -5.47
C ALA A 44 -3.08 -10.32 -5.72
N GLY A 45 -2.79 -11.62 -5.56
CA GLY A 45 -3.78 -12.70 -5.72
C GLY A 45 -4.27 -12.91 -7.15
N GLN A 46 -3.65 -12.26 -8.14
CA GLN A 46 -4.02 -12.41 -9.55
C GLN A 46 -3.14 -13.44 -10.25
N THR A 47 -3.65 -14.02 -11.33
CA THR A 47 -2.91 -14.98 -12.17
C THR A 47 -2.80 -14.54 -13.62
N THR A 48 -3.47 -13.44 -13.98
CA THR A 48 -3.52 -12.89 -15.33
C THR A 48 -3.10 -11.43 -15.35
N ASN A 49 -2.52 -11.01 -16.48
CA ASN A 49 -2.21 -9.61 -16.71
C ASN A 49 -3.51 -8.79 -16.79
N PRO A 50 -3.53 -7.57 -16.22
CA PRO A 50 -4.64 -6.65 -16.41
C PRO A 50 -4.70 -6.21 -17.88
N THR A 51 -5.90 -5.87 -18.33
CA THR A 51 -6.18 -5.38 -19.68
C THR A 51 -6.38 -3.86 -19.72
N SER A 52 -6.65 -3.23 -18.57
CA SER A 52 -6.84 -1.78 -18.43
C SER A 52 -6.40 -1.27 -17.06
N ASN A 53 -6.16 0.04 -16.95
CA ASN A 53 -5.88 0.71 -15.67
C ASN A 53 -7.07 0.62 -14.69
N GLU A 54 -8.29 0.64 -15.21
CA GLU A 54 -9.51 0.47 -14.40
C GLU A 54 -9.52 -0.90 -13.73
N GLU A 55 -9.20 -1.95 -14.50
CA GLU A 55 -9.10 -3.31 -13.96
C GLU A 55 -8.01 -3.43 -12.88
N VAL A 56 -6.89 -2.71 -13.02
CA VAL A 56 -5.84 -2.66 -12.00
C VAL A 56 -6.37 -2.07 -10.68
N LEU A 57 -7.10 -0.95 -10.75
CA LEU A 57 -7.66 -0.28 -9.58
C LEU A 57 -8.75 -1.13 -8.92
N ASP A 58 -9.61 -1.77 -9.70
CA ASP A 58 -10.67 -2.64 -9.18
C ASP A 58 -10.11 -3.89 -8.50
N ARG A 59 -9.12 -4.54 -9.10
CA ARG A 59 -8.42 -5.68 -8.49
C ARG A 59 -7.76 -5.25 -7.17
N MET A 60 -7.12 -4.09 -7.12
CA MET A 60 -6.53 -3.55 -5.90
C MET A 60 -7.59 -3.22 -4.83
N ARG A 61 -8.69 -2.56 -5.20
CA ARG A 61 -9.81 -2.26 -4.30
C ARG A 61 -10.38 -3.53 -3.69
N ASN A 62 -10.55 -4.57 -4.49
CA ASN A 62 -11.05 -5.87 -4.04
C ASN A 62 -10.10 -6.52 -3.04
N GLU A 63 -8.78 -6.51 -3.29
CA GLU A 63 -7.81 -7.05 -2.32
C GLU A 63 -7.76 -6.24 -1.02
N ILE A 64 -7.83 -4.91 -1.09
CA ILE A 64 -7.92 -4.03 0.09
C ILE A 64 -9.13 -4.43 0.96
N ARG A 65 -10.29 -4.64 0.34
CA ARG A 65 -11.52 -5.05 1.04
C ARG A 65 -11.42 -6.45 1.63
N LYS A 66 -10.77 -7.38 0.93
CA LYS A 66 -10.51 -8.73 1.46
C LYS A 66 -9.63 -8.67 2.70
N VAL A 67 -8.56 -7.87 2.72
CA VAL A 67 -7.72 -7.72 3.93
C VAL A 67 -8.57 -7.22 5.11
N LYS A 68 -9.36 -6.17 4.89
CA LYS A 68 -10.26 -5.62 5.93
C LYS A 68 -11.33 -6.61 6.42
N ALA A 69 -11.74 -7.54 5.57
CA ALA A 69 -12.68 -8.60 5.97
C ALA A 69 -12.00 -9.70 6.80
N LEU A 70 -10.67 -9.84 6.70
CA LEU A 70 -9.88 -10.85 7.40
C LEU A 70 -9.26 -10.33 8.70
N THR A 71 -9.01 -9.02 8.81
CA THR A 71 -8.38 -8.42 10.00
C THR A 71 -8.75 -6.94 10.17
N ASP A 72 -8.86 -6.50 11.43
CA ASP A 72 -8.99 -5.10 11.82
C ASP A 72 -7.62 -4.42 12.08
N LYS A 73 -6.52 -5.17 11.97
CA LYS A 73 -5.15 -4.66 12.23
C LYS A 73 -4.62 -3.87 11.03
N PRO A 74 -3.70 -2.91 11.26
CA PRO A 74 -3.17 -2.09 10.18
C PRO A 74 -2.39 -2.94 9.16
N PHE A 75 -2.55 -2.58 7.90
CA PHE A 75 -1.83 -3.12 6.75
C PHE A 75 -1.44 -1.98 5.82
N GLY A 76 -0.57 -2.29 4.86
CA GLY A 76 -0.09 -1.31 3.89
C GLY A 76 -0.40 -1.67 2.44
N VAL A 77 -0.39 -0.63 1.59
CA VAL A 77 -0.52 -0.76 0.14
C VAL A 77 0.51 0.14 -0.55
N PRO A 78 1.25 -0.36 -1.55
CA PRO A 78 2.19 0.45 -2.31
C PRO A 78 1.52 1.14 -3.49
N PHE A 79 2.12 2.23 -3.96
CA PHE A 79 1.87 2.68 -5.33
C PHE A 79 2.33 1.62 -6.33
N ILE A 80 1.49 1.29 -7.31
CA ILE A 80 1.87 0.41 -8.41
C ILE A 80 2.73 1.22 -9.35
N LEU A 81 3.96 0.78 -9.54
CA LEU A 81 4.89 1.34 -10.51
C LEU A 81 4.55 0.77 -11.88
N SER A 82 3.78 1.52 -12.65
CA SER A 82 3.66 1.31 -14.09
C SER A 82 4.32 2.48 -14.83
N TYR A 83 4.64 2.32 -16.11
CA TYR A 83 5.11 3.42 -16.95
C TYR A 83 4.04 4.50 -17.20
N ASP A 84 2.81 4.29 -16.70
CA ASP A 84 1.69 5.21 -16.80
C ASP A 84 1.48 5.97 -15.47
N PHE A 85 2.00 7.19 -15.42
CA PHE A 85 1.86 8.08 -14.27
C PHE A 85 0.43 8.59 -14.06
N SER A 86 -0.47 8.44 -15.03
CA SER A 86 -1.87 8.84 -14.87
C SER A 86 -2.62 8.00 -13.83
N LEU A 87 -2.07 6.83 -13.47
CA LEU A 87 -2.62 5.95 -12.46
C LEU A 87 -2.44 6.51 -11.03
N ILE A 88 -1.41 7.32 -10.79
CA ILE A 88 -1.07 7.81 -9.44
C ILE A 88 -2.23 8.59 -8.79
N PRO A 89 -2.83 9.61 -9.43
CA PRO A 89 -3.96 10.33 -8.84
C PRO A 89 -5.16 9.44 -8.52
N LEU A 90 -5.41 8.43 -9.36
CA LEU A 90 -6.53 7.49 -9.17
C LEU A 90 -6.27 6.54 -7.99
N MET A 91 -5.02 6.11 -7.81
CA MET A 91 -4.62 5.33 -6.64
C MET A 91 -4.71 6.15 -5.34
N VAL A 92 -4.34 7.44 -5.39
CA VAL A 92 -4.51 8.35 -4.25
C VAL A 92 -5.98 8.41 -3.84
N ASP A 93 -6.89 8.60 -4.80
CA ASP A 93 -8.34 8.63 -4.53
C ASP A 93 -8.82 7.30 -3.94
N LEU A 94 -8.41 6.17 -4.53
CA LEU A 94 -8.72 4.85 -4.01
C LEU A 94 -8.25 4.66 -2.57
N PHE A 95 -7.02 5.06 -2.24
CA PHE A 95 -6.45 4.92 -0.90
C PHE A 95 -7.19 5.78 0.13
N ILE A 96 -7.63 6.98 -0.26
CA ILE A 96 -8.43 7.87 0.59
C ILE A 96 -9.83 7.29 0.81
N GLU A 97 -10.51 6.88 -0.27
CA GLU A 97 -11.85 6.27 -0.22
C GLU A 97 -11.85 5.03 0.68
N GLU A 98 -10.85 4.16 0.50
CA GLU A 98 -10.70 2.94 1.27
C GLU A 98 -9.99 3.18 2.62
N ARG A 99 -9.61 4.40 2.99
CA ARG A 99 -8.94 4.69 4.29
C ARG A 99 -7.78 3.73 4.59
N VAL A 100 -6.90 3.53 3.61
CA VAL A 100 -5.76 2.62 3.75
C VAL A 100 -4.83 3.11 4.89
N PRO A 101 -4.49 2.29 5.89
CA PRO A 101 -3.76 2.75 7.08
C PRO A 101 -2.32 3.20 6.80
N VAL A 102 -1.62 2.49 5.91
CA VAL A 102 -0.22 2.73 5.58
C VAL A 102 -0.02 2.71 4.07
N VAL A 103 0.64 3.72 3.53
CA VAL A 103 0.98 3.76 2.10
C VAL A 103 2.50 3.68 1.96
N LEU A 104 2.98 2.75 1.11
CA LEU A 104 4.38 2.70 0.72
C LEU A 104 4.56 3.58 -0.51
N ASP A 105 5.28 4.69 -0.30
CA ASP A 105 5.68 5.58 -1.38
C ASP A 105 7.16 5.38 -1.71
N ASN A 106 7.43 5.13 -2.99
CA ASN A 106 8.78 4.97 -3.52
C ASN A 106 9.29 6.26 -4.20
N GLY A 107 8.79 7.43 -3.79
CA GLY A 107 9.21 8.75 -4.28
C GLY A 107 8.24 9.42 -5.26
N TRP A 108 6.96 9.02 -5.25
CA TRP A 108 5.92 9.46 -6.18
C TRP A 108 4.91 10.42 -5.57
N LEU A 109 4.90 10.58 -4.24
CA LEU A 109 4.23 11.68 -3.55
C LEU A 109 5.03 12.98 -3.73
N ASP A 110 5.24 13.34 -5.00
CA ASP A 110 5.87 14.56 -5.46
C ASP A 110 4.79 15.47 -6.08
N GLN A 111 4.94 16.78 -5.91
CA GLN A 111 4.01 17.77 -6.45
C GLN A 111 3.89 17.71 -7.98
N ARG A 112 4.86 17.13 -8.67
CA ARG A 112 4.84 16.87 -10.11
C ARG A 112 3.73 15.91 -10.53
N PHE A 113 3.33 14.99 -9.66
CA PHE A 113 2.38 13.92 -9.98
C PHE A 113 1.09 13.99 -9.16
N THR A 114 1.13 14.58 -7.96
CA THR A 114 -0.03 14.69 -7.08
C THR A 114 -0.24 16.14 -6.63
N PRO A 115 -1.40 16.76 -6.87
CA PRO A 115 -1.71 18.09 -6.33
C PRO A 115 -1.66 18.13 -4.80
N ASN A 116 -1.17 19.25 -4.23
CA ASN A 116 -0.94 19.43 -2.79
C ASN A 116 -2.17 19.11 -1.90
N SER A 117 -3.39 19.37 -2.37
CA SER A 117 -4.62 19.12 -1.62
C SER A 117 -4.85 17.64 -1.32
N LYS A 118 -4.52 16.73 -2.24
CA LYS A 118 -4.67 15.28 -2.05
C LYS A 118 -3.52 14.67 -1.23
N LEU A 119 -2.31 15.23 -1.34
CA LEU A 119 -1.15 14.88 -0.51
C LEU A 119 -1.43 15.10 0.98
N LEU A 120 -2.08 16.21 1.34
CA LEU A 120 -2.46 16.52 2.71
C LEU A 120 -3.48 15.53 3.29
N ALA A 121 -4.41 15.01 2.48
CA ALA A 121 -5.38 14.01 2.91
C ALA A 121 -4.70 12.66 3.25
N LEU A 122 -3.68 12.28 2.49
CA LEU A 122 -2.88 11.07 2.73
C LEU A 122 -1.98 11.17 3.97
N LYS A 123 -1.63 12.37 4.46
CA LYS A 123 -0.80 12.54 5.67
C LYS A 123 -1.42 11.98 6.95
N SER A 124 -2.70 11.62 6.91
CA SER A 124 -3.40 10.90 7.99
C SER A 124 -2.95 9.42 8.11
N SER A 125 -2.30 8.89 7.08
CA SER A 125 -1.81 7.52 6.96
C SER A 125 -0.29 7.53 7.11
N ALA A 126 0.29 6.52 7.76
CA ALA A 126 1.74 6.46 7.88
C ALA A 126 2.34 6.24 6.48
N VAL A 127 3.06 7.24 5.97
CA VAL A 127 3.79 7.13 4.70
C VAL A 127 5.15 6.52 5.01
N CYS A 128 5.37 5.29 4.58
CA CYS A 128 6.68 4.67 4.65
C CYS A 128 7.42 5.05 3.37
N LEU A 129 8.48 5.86 3.50
CA LEU A 129 9.45 6.08 2.44
C LEU A 129 10.56 5.04 2.66
N ILE A 130 10.64 4.05 1.77
CA ILE A 130 11.80 3.15 1.73
C ILE A 130 12.72 3.71 0.65
N PRO A 131 13.81 4.41 0.99
CA PRO A 131 14.80 4.79 -0.01
C PRO A 131 15.41 3.52 -0.59
N ILE A 132 15.03 3.19 -1.81
CA ILE A 132 15.69 2.17 -2.62
C ILE A 132 17.02 2.77 -3.06
N TRP A 133 18.11 2.33 -2.42
CA TRP A 133 19.52 2.58 -2.76
C TRP A 133 19.97 4.03 -2.87
N ARG A 134 20.60 4.52 -1.79
CA ARG A 134 21.73 5.46 -1.89
C ARG A 134 22.90 4.89 -1.10
N THR A 135 23.53 3.86 -1.65
CA THR A 135 24.91 3.50 -1.29
C THR A 135 25.84 4.37 -2.12
N LEU A 136 26.62 5.19 -1.40
CA LEU A 136 27.78 5.98 -1.84
C LEU A 136 27.47 7.20 -2.73
#